data_AF-A0A5N8Z3F5-F1
#
_entry.id   AF-A0A5N8Z3F5-F1
#
_cell.length_a   1.000
_cell.length_b   1.000
_cell.length_c   1.000
_cell.angle_alpha   90.00
_cell.angle_beta   90.00
_cell.angle_gamma   90.00
#
_symmetry.space_group_name_H-M   'P 1'
#
loop_
_entity.id
_entity.type
_entity.pdbx_description
1 polymer ?
#
loop_
_entity_poly.entity_id
_entity_poly.type
_entity_poly.pdbx_seq_one_letter_code
_entity_poly.pdbx_strand_id
1 'polypeptide(L)' 'MNASPRPASLDGKTVGLLWSGTHGGDIALKRAGEMLQERFDDVTVKFYTGGNYPAPPPIVKQAGEECDVVIGATAD' A
#
# COMPACT_ATOMS: atom_id res chain seq x y z
N MET A 1 -8.20 18.74 -1.51
CA MET A 1 -7.45 17.57 -2.04
C MET A 1 -8.46 16.65 -2.68
N ASN A 2 -8.36 16.37 -3.98
CA ASN A 2 -9.18 15.33 -4.59
C ASN A 2 -8.50 13.99 -4.33
N ALA A 3 -9.24 13.03 -3.80
CA ALA A 3 -8.77 11.65 -3.73
C ALA A 3 -8.54 11.12 -5.15
N SER A 4 -7.52 10.29 -5.34
CA SER A 4 -7.33 9.57 -6.60
C SER A 4 -8.59 8.76 -6.94
N PRO A 5 -8.95 8.66 -8.24
CA PRO A 5 -10.13 7.88 -8.64
C PRO A 5 -9.97 6.42 -8.18
N ARG A 6 -11.00 5.87 -7.55
CA ARG A 6 -11.02 4.46 -7.14
C ARG A 6 -11.09 3.58 -8.40
N PRO A 7 -10.17 2.62 -8.59
CA PRO A 7 -10.26 1.69 -9.70
C PRO A 7 -11.45 0.73 -9.51
N ALA A 8 -12.02 0.25 -10.61
CA ALA A 8 -13.15 -0.68 -10.59
C ALA A 8 -12.77 -2.10 -10.14
N SER A 9 -11.51 -2.51 -10.38
CA SER A 9 -10.91 -3.76 -9.92
C SER A 9 -9.41 -3.56 -9.65
N LEU A 10 -8.79 -4.54 -8.98
CA LEU A 10 -7.35 -4.63 -8.80
C LEU A 10 -6.70 -5.64 -9.75
N ASP A 11 -7.46 -6.30 -10.64
CA ASP A 11 -6.88 -7.29 -11.56
C ASP A 11 -5.76 -6.67 -12.42
N GLY A 12 -4.60 -7.35 -12.46
CA GLY A 12 -3.40 -6.88 -13.15
C GLY A 12 -2.76 -5.60 -12.60
N LYS A 13 -3.15 -5.16 -11.38
CA LYS A 13 -2.66 -3.91 -10.78
C LYS A 13 -1.49 -4.11 -9.83
N THR A 14 -0.72 -3.05 -9.65
CA THR A 14 0.30 -2.98 -8.60
C THR A 14 -0.24 -2.23 -7.38
N VAL A 15 -0.25 -2.91 -6.24
CA VAL A 15 -0.66 -2.36 -4.94
C VAL A 15 0.58 -2.11 -4.07
N GLY A 16 0.75 -0.86 -3.65
CA GLY A 16 1.77 -0.44 -2.70
C GLY A 16 1.31 -0.58 -1.26
N LEU A 17 2.09 -1.26 -0.43
CA LEU A 17 1.91 -1.38 1.01
C LEU A 17 2.87 -0.43 1.72
N LEU A 18 2.38 0.73 2.17
CA LEU A 18 3.21 1.75 2.80
C LEU A 18 3.13 1.65 4.33
N TRP A 19 4.20 1.12 4.94
CA TRP A 19 4.31 1.03 6.39
C TRP A 19 5.09 2.23 6.97
N SER A 20 4.47 2.92 7.92
CA SER A 20 5.01 4.10 8.58
C SER A 20 5.79 3.79 9.87
N GLY A 21 5.99 2.52 10.24
CA GLY A 21 6.70 2.17 11.48
C GLY A 21 5.78 1.94 12.69
N THR A 22 4.47 2.04 12.53
CA THR A 22 3.51 1.72 13.60
C THR A 22 3.57 0.25 14.01
N HIS A 23 3.36 -0.04 15.30
CA HIS A 23 3.44 -1.41 15.81
C HIS A 23 2.40 -2.30 15.14
N GLY A 24 2.84 -3.46 14.61
CA GLY A 24 1.98 -4.41 13.88
C GLY A 24 1.46 -3.93 12.52
N GLY A 25 1.77 -2.69 12.10
CA GLY A 25 1.33 -2.15 10.83
C GLY A 25 1.88 -2.92 9.64
N ASP A 26 3.12 -3.41 9.73
CA ASP A 26 3.72 -4.23 8.67
C ASP A 26 3.05 -5.60 8.54
N ILE A 27 2.69 -6.22 9.66
CA ILE A 27 1.97 -7.51 9.69
C ILE A 27 0.59 -7.35 9.04
N ALA A 28 -0.15 -6.31 9.43
CA ALA A 28 -1.47 -6.03 8.87
C ALA A 28 -1.38 -5.76 7.36
N LEU A 29 -0.39 -4.98 6.91
CA LEU A 29 -0.19 -4.67 5.50
C LEU A 29 0.20 -5.90 4.68
N LYS A 30 1.11 -6.74 5.18
CA LYS A 30 1.49 -7.99 4.50
C LYS A 30 0.30 -8.92 4.36
N ARG A 31 -0.49 -9.09 5.43
CA ARG A 31 -1.69 -9.93 5.37
C ARG A 31 -2.74 -9.37 4.42
N ALA A 32 -2.92 -8.05 4.39
CA ALA A 32 -3.80 -7.41 3.40
C ALA A 32 -3.31 -7.68 1.97
N GLY A 33 -1.99 -7.57 1.71
CA GLY A 33 -1.40 -7.90 0.41
C GLY A 33 -1.68 -9.33 -0.02
N GLU A 34 -1.48 -10.31 0.86
CA GLU A 34 -1.81 -11.72 0.60
C GLU A 34 -3.29 -11.90 0.23
N MET A 35 -4.20 -11.32 1.03
CA MET A 35 -5.64 -11.41 0.77
C MET A 35 -6.06 -10.75 -0.55
N LEU A 36 -5.35 -9.72 -0.99
CA LEU A 36 -5.60 -9.10 -2.30
C LEU A 36 -5.15 -10.02 -3.43
N GLN A 37 -3.99 -10.67 -3.31
CA GLN A 37 -3.50 -11.63 -4.30
C GLN A 37 -4.35 -12.91 -4.35
N GLU A 38 -4.96 -13.33 -3.23
CA GLU A 38 -5.91 -14.44 -3.18
C GLU A 38 -7.24 -14.10 -3.90
N ARG A 39 -7.63 -12.83 -3.94
CA ARG A 39 -8.96 -12.38 -4.38
C ARG A 39 -9.01 -11.88 -5.83
N PHE A 40 -7.91 -11.33 -6.33
CA PHE A 40 -7.84 -10.65 -7.62
C PHE A 40 -6.73 -11.28 -8.47
N ASP A 41 -6.97 -11.32 -9.78
CA ASP A 41 -6.04 -11.97 -10.71
C ASP A 41 -4.84 -11.07 -11.01
N ASP A 42 -3.64 -11.66 -11.09
CA ASP A 42 -2.40 -10.98 -11.48
C ASP A 42 -2.04 -9.72 -10.66
N VAL A 43 -2.42 -9.66 -9.37
CA VAL A 43 -2.04 -8.55 -8.48
C VAL A 43 -0.56 -8.63 -8.10
N THR A 44 0.16 -7.54 -8.34
CA THR A 44 1.52 -7.33 -7.84
C THR A 44 1.48 -6.53 -6.56
N VAL A 45 2.21 -6.96 -5.53
CA VAL A 45 2.32 -6.25 -4.25
C VAL A 45 3.75 -5.73 -4.07
N LYS A 46 3.89 -4.46 -3.71
CA LYS A 46 5.18 -3.82 -3.36
C LYS A 46 5.15 -3.28 -1.95
N PHE A 47 6.14 -3.61 -1.14
CA PHE A 47 6.21 -3.16 0.25
C PHE A 47 7.20 -1.99 0.41
N TYR A 48 6.76 -0.91 1.04
CA TYR A 48 7.54 0.30 1.29
C TYR A 48 7.64 0.56 2.78
N THR A 49 8.86 0.76 3.27
CA THR A 49 9.12 1.12 4.68
C THR A 49 9.44 2.60 4.77
N GLY A 50 8.49 3.39 5.25
CA GLY A 50 8.71 4.80 5.58
C GLY A 50 9.43 5.01 6.89
N GLY A 51 9.37 4.03 7.81
CA GLY A 51 10.14 4.00 9.06
C GLY A 51 9.78 5.05 10.12
N ASN A 52 8.97 6.05 9.77
CA ASN A 52 8.46 7.09 10.66
C ASN A 52 6.99 7.41 10.35
N TYR A 53 6.27 7.87 11.37
CA TYR A 53 4.90 8.36 11.26
C TYR A 53 4.88 9.90 11.39
N PRO A 54 4.39 10.65 10.39
CA PRO A 54 3.92 10.19 9.08
C PRO A 54 5.08 9.71 8.18
N ALA A 55 4.75 8.85 7.20
CA ALA A 55 5.74 8.36 6.24
C ALA A 55 6.40 9.55 5.50
N PRO A 56 7.74 9.56 5.33
CA PRO A 56 8.44 10.66 4.69
C PRO A 56 7.94 10.96 3.25
N PRO A 57 7.87 12.23 2.81
CA PRO A 57 7.41 12.56 1.46
C PRO A 57 8.09 11.81 0.31
N PRO A 58 9.41 11.53 0.35
CA PRO A 58 10.06 10.78 -0.73
C PRO A 58 9.51 9.36 -0.92
N ILE A 59 9.25 8.62 0.16
CA ILE A 59 8.75 7.25 0.06
C ILE A 59 7.28 7.22 -0.38
N VAL A 60 6.49 8.22 0.04
CA VAL A 60 5.11 8.39 -0.40
C VAL A 60 5.07 8.66 -1.90
N LYS A 61 5.95 9.56 -2.38
CA LYS A 61 6.08 9.88 -3.80
C LYS A 61 6.50 8.65 -4.61
N GLN A 62 7.51 7.92 -4.16
CA GLN A 62 7.97 6.69 -4.81
C GLN A 62 6.83 5.67 -4.93
N ALA A 63 6.10 5.40 -3.83
CA ALA A 63 4.98 4.48 -3.86
C ALA A 63 3.86 4.93 -4.83
N GLY A 64 3.59 6.24 -4.89
CA GLY A 64 2.60 6.82 -5.81
C GLY A 64 3.01 6.80 -7.28
N GLU A 65 4.31 6.81 -7.60
CA GLU A 65 4.82 6.69 -8.97
C GLU A 65 4.89 5.24 -9.44
N GLU A 66 5.09 4.31 -8.51
CA GLU A 66 5.32 2.90 -8.82
C GLU A 66 4.07 2.00 -8.74
N CYS A 67 2.96 2.49 -8.19
CA CYS A 67 1.76 1.71 -7.91
C CYS A 67 0.49 2.36 -8.46
N ASP A 68 -0.50 1.53 -8.84
CA ASP A 68 -1.83 2.00 -9.21
C ASP A 68 -2.64 2.44 -7.98
N VAL A 69 -2.42 1.76 -6.85
CA VAL A 69 -3.08 2.02 -5.56
C VAL A 69 -2.06 1.88 -4.45
N VAL A 70 -2.12 2.75 -3.44
CA VAL A 70 -1.30 2.64 -2.23
C VAL A 70 -2.23 2.54 -1.03
N ILE A 71 -1.98 1.55 -0.17
CA ILE A 71 -2.64 1.40 1.13
C ILE A 71 -1.62 1.60 2.25
N GLY A 72 -2.02 2.32 3.28
CA GLY A 72 -1.26 2.49 4.51
C GLY A 72 -2.03 1.92 5.69
N ALA A 73 -1.31 1.52 6.73
CA ALA A 73 -1.90 1.14 8.01
C ALA A 73 -1.63 2.21 9.06
N THR A 74 -2.64 2.49 9.87
CA THR A 74 -2.54 3.28 11.10
C THR A 74 -2.81 2.32 12.26
N ALA A 75 -1.89 2.24 13.22
CA ALA A 75 -2.14 1.54 14.48
C ALA A 75 -2.53 2.58 15.55
N ASP A 76 -3.30 2.14 16.55
CA ASP A 76 -3.62 2.88 17.78
C ASP A 76 -2.52 2.64 18.83
#